data_AF-A0A3N0B4Q5-F1
#
_entry.id   AF-A0A3N0B4Q5-F1
#
_cell.length_a   1.000
_cell.length_b   1.000
_cell.length_c   1.000
_cell.angle_alpha   90.00
_cell.angle_beta   90.00
_cell.angle_gamma   90.00
#
_symmetry.space_group_name_H-M   'P 1'
#
loop_
_entity.id
_entity.type
_entity.pdbx_description
1 polymer ?
#
loop_
_entity_poly.entity_id
_entity_poly.type
_entity_poly.pdbx_seq_one_letter_code
_entity_poly.pdbx_strand_id
1 'polypeptide(L)'
;MTPGFEKFLPRTNDKKEIDLLLEQNGALFPIEVKKSSLPKPHDAKNFNALSPVNRSDVPAELASLKREIGCGSVVCLASDAFPLTENIWSFPVWAI
;
A
#
# COMPACT_ATOMS: atom_id res chain seq x y z
N MET A 1 -23.96 -2.65 -7.22
CA MET A 1 -22.70 -1.90 -7.40
C MET A 1 -21.59 -2.86 -7.00
N THR A 2 -20.96 -3.52 -7.96
CA THR A 2 -19.87 -4.46 -7.71
C THR A 2 -18.66 -3.68 -7.18
N PRO A 3 -17.98 -4.12 -6.11
CA PRO A 3 -16.69 -3.54 -5.74
C PRO A 3 -15.71 -3.84 -6.89
N GLY A 4 -15.39 -2.82 -7.68
CA GLY A 4 -14.33 -2.89 -8.66
C GLY A 4 -12.99 -2.87 -7.92
N PHE A 5 -12.16 -3.88 -8.15
CA PHE A 5 -10.77 -3.87 -7.72
C PHE A 5 -9.93 -3.45 -8.93
N GLU A 6 -9.26 -2.31 -8.83
CA GLU A 6 -8.33 -1.84 -9.85
C GLU A 6 -6.89 -2.04 -9.37
N LYS A 7 -6.04 -2.60 -10.23
CA LYS A 7 -4.62 -2.89 -9.96
C LYS A 7 -3.75 -1.86 -10.66
N PHE A 8 -2.95 -1.12 -9.88
CA PHE A 8 -1.97 -0.17 -10.40
C PHE A 8 -0.54 -0.60 -10.06
N LEU A 9 0.40 -0.33 -10.99
CA LEU A 9 1.85 -0.49 -10.78
C LEU A 9 2.49 0.92 -10.78
N PRO A 10 2.42 1.65 -9.67
CA PRO A 10 2.86 3.05 -9.62
C PRO A 10 4.39 3.14 -9.67
N ARG A 11 4.91 3.87 -10.65
CA ARG A 11 6.32 4.29 -10.69
C ARG A 11 6.42 5.77 -10.34
N THR A 12 7.08 6.09 -9.24
CA THR A 12 7.29 7.48 -8.84
C THR A 12 8.52 8.06 -9.53
N ASN A 13 8.52 9.37 -9.79
CA ASN A 13 9.69 10.08 -10.34
C ASN A 13 10.94 9.95 -9.44
N ASP A 14 10.73 9.64 -8.16
CA ASP A 14 11.79 9.49 -7.15
C ASP A 14 12.44 8.08 -7.13
N LYS A 15 12.16 7.24 -8.14
CA LYS A 15 12.62 5.83 -8.22
C LYS A 15 12.18 4.95 -7.03
N LYS A 16 11.21 5.41 -6.23
CA LYS A 16 10.54 4.56 -5.24
C LYS A 16 9.42 3.80 -5.95
N GLU A 17 9.43 2.49 -5.79
CA GLU A 17 8.45 1.60 -6.40
C GLU A 17 7.69 0.91 -5.27
N ILE A 18 6.36 0.92 -5.39
CA ILE A 18 5.46 0.08 -4.59
C ILE A 18 5.07 -1.06 -5.54
N ASP A 19 5.33 -2.31 -5.13
CA ASP A 19 5.17 -3.45 -6.03
C ASP A 19 3.75 -3.57 -6.59
N LEU A 20 2.74 -3.35 -5.73
CA LEU A 20 1.33 -3.43 -6.09
C LEU A 20 0.54 -2.35 -5.34
N LEU A 21 -0.46 -1.77 -6.01
CA LEU A 21 -1.41 -0.85 -5.39
C LEU A 21 -2.83 -1.31 -5.72
N LEU A 22 -3.61 -1.60 -4.68
CA LEU A 22 -5.02 -1.95 -4.77
C LEU A 22 -5.85 -0.69 -4.53
N GLU A 23 -6.77 -0.38 -5.45
CA GLU A 23 -7.82 0.60 -5.20
C GLU A 23 -9.14 -0.09 -4.88
N GLN A 24 -9.77 0.29 -3.77
CA GLN A 24 -11.11 -0.15 -3.40
C GLN A 24 -11.87 1.02 -2.78
N ASN A 25 -13.04 1.34 -3.34
CA ASN A 25 -13.92 2.42 -2.86
C ASN A 25 -13.21 3.77 -2.69
N GLY A 26 -12.26 4.10 -3.58
CA GLY A 26 -11.49 5.35 -3.51
C GLY A 26 -10.37 5.39 -2.46
N ALA A 27 -10.12 4.27 -1.77
CA ALA A 27 -8.99 4.09 -0.88
C ALA A 27 -7.89 3.25 -1.54
N LEU A 28 -6.64 3.60 -1.28
CA LEU A 28 -5.46 2.95 -1.81
C LEU A 28 -4.80 2.07 -0.73
N PHE A 29 -4.57 0.80 -1.05
CA PHE A 29 -3.92 -0.18 -0.16
C PHE A 29 -2.59 -0.61 -0.80
N PRO A 30 -1.45 -0.08 -0.32
CA PRO A 30 -0.15 -0.41 -0.88
C PRO A 30 0.30 -1.81 -0.43
N ILE A 31 0.89 -2.55 -1.36
CA ILE A 31 1.38 -3.90 -1.14
C ILE A 31 2.82 -4.01 -1.63
N GLU A 32 3.71 -4.52 -0.77
CA GLU A 32 5.10 -4.88 -1.08
C GLU A 32 5.22 -6.41 -1.09
N VAL A 33 6.02 -6.99 -1.98
CA VAL A 33 6.29 -8.42 -2.05
C VAL A 33 7.76 -8.71 -1.71
N LYS A 34 8.00 -9.53 -0.69
CA LYS A 34 9.35 -9.93 -0.27
C LYS A 34 9.50 -11.45 -0.27
N LYS A 35 10.68 -11.93 -0.69
CA LYS A 35 11.07 -13.34 -0.54
C LYS A 35 11.63 -13.67 0.85
N SER A 36 11.58 -12.74 1.80
CA SER A 36 11.99 -12.95 3.20
C SER A 36 10.86 -13.62 3.98
N SER A 37 11.19 -14.46 4.97
CA SER A 37 10.23 -14.96 5.96
C SER A 37 10.09 -14.07 7.19
N LEU A 38 10.97 -13.09 7.33
CA LEU A 38 11.01 -12.14 8.44
C LEU A 38 11.04 -10.71 7.90
N PRO A 39 9.91 -10.18 7.40
CA PRO A 39 9.82 -8.78 7.03
C PRO A 39 9.97 -7.88 8.26
N LYS A 40 10.42 -6.65 8.02
CA LYS A 40 10.60 -5.61 9.02
C LYS A 40 9.87 -4.34 8.57
N PRO A 41 9.56 -3.41 9.48
CA PRO A 41 8.85 -2.18 9.11
C PRO A 41 9.50 -1.38 7.97
N HIS A 42 10.83 -1.39 7.88
CA HIS A 42 11.56 -0.70 6.80
C HIS A 42 11.35 -1.30 5.40
N ASP A 43 10.82 -2.51 5.28
CA ASP A 43 10.49 -3.13 4.00
C ASP A 43 9.32 -2.42 3.33
N ALA A 44 8.46 -1.76 4.11
CA ALA A 44 7.32 -0.99 3.64
C ALA A 44 7.62 0.53 3.49
N LYS A 45 8.90 0.94 3.53
CA LYS A 45 9.30 2.36 3.51
C LYS A 45 8.80 3.12 2.29
N ASN A 46 8.60 2.44 1.16
CA ASN A 46 8.16 3.06 -0.10
C ASN A 46 6.69 3.46 -0.08
N PHE A 47 5.88 2.97 0.88
CA PHE A 47 4.47 3.36 1.01
C PHE A 47 4.31 4.87 1.26
N ASN A 48 5.34 5.53 1.81
CA ASN A 48 5.37 6.99 1.97
C ASN A 48 5.25 7.76 0.66
N ALA A 49 5.47 7.11 -0.49
CA ALA A 49 5.26 7.72 -1.81
C ALA A 49 3.79 8.11 -2.06
N LEU A 50 2.84 7.54 -1.31
CA LEU A 50 1.42 7.88 -1.40
C LEU A 50 1.06 9.14 -0.58
N SER A 51 1.95 9.65 0.27
CA SER A 51 1.69 10.85 1.10
C SER A 51 1.05 12.02 0.33
N PRO A 52 1.46 12.37 -0.91
CA PRO A 52 0.91 13.50 -1.64
C PRO A 52 -0.60 13.42 -1.92
N VAL A 53 -1.17 12.23 -2.07
CA VAL A 53 -2.60 12.05 -2.42
C VAL A 53 -3.52 12.05 -1.20
N ASN A 54 -2.96 11.98 0.01
CA ASN A 54 -3.70 11.98 1.27
C ASN A 54 -3.77 13.39 1.92
N ARG A 55 -2.88 14.31 1.54
CA ARG A 55 -2.66 15.56 2.27
C ARG A 55 -3.94 16.37 2.51
N SER A 56 -3.96 17.07 3.65
CA SER A 56 -5.07 17.93 4.06
C SER A 56 -5.11 19.29 3.36
N ASP A 57 -4.00 19.70 2.72
CA ASP A 57 -3.80 21.01 2.09
C ASP A 57 -4.01 21.00 0.57
N VAL A 58 -4.74 20.00 0.04
CA VAL A 58 -5.01 19.87 -1.39
C VAL A 58 -5.95 21.00 -1.85
N PRO A 59 -5.62 21.75 -2.93
CA PRO A 59 -6.50 22.77 -3.49
C PRO A 59 -7.87 22.21 -3.83
N ALA A 60 -8.93 23.00 -3.66
CA ALA A 60 -10.32 22.57 -3.88
C ALA A 60 -10.54 21.98 -5.29
N GLU A 61 -9.84 22.52 -6.29
CA GLU A 61 -9.91 22.04 -7.68
C GLU A 61 -9.35 20.62 -7.87
N LEU A 62 -8.47 20.17 -6.98
CA LEU A 62 -7.85 18.84 -7.00
C LEU A 62 -8.44 17.90 -5.93
N ALA A 63 -9.50 18.31 -5.23
CA ALA A 63 -10.09 17.52 -4.14
C ALA A 63 -10.57 16.13 -4.61
N SER A 64 -11.00 16.01 -5.87
CA SER A 64 -11.41 14.74 -6.50
C SER A 64 -10.25 13.74 -6.69
N LEU A 65 -9.00 14.21 -6.66
CA LEU A 65 -7.80 13.38 -6.72
C LEU A 65 -7.32 12.93 -5.35
N LYS A 66 -7.92 13.44 -4.26
CA LYS A 66 -7.62 12.96 -2.91
C LYS A 66 -7.98 11.49 -2.80
N ARG A 67 -7.13 10.73 -2.13
CA ARG A 67 -7.32 9.31 -1.84
C ARG A 67 -7.04 9.05 -0.38
N GLU A 68 -7.85 8.20 0.23
CA GLU A 68 -7.49 7.63 1.53
C GLU A 68 -6.39 6.59 1.33
N ILE A 69 -5.52 6.44 2.33
CA ILE A 69 -4.50 5.39 2.34
C ILE A 69 -4.93 4.39 3.41
N GLY A 70 -5.30 3.20 2.99
CA GLY A 70 -5.68 2.10 3.85
C GLY A 70 -4.47 1.37 4.44
N CYS A 71 -4.74 0.26 5.12
CA CYS A 71 -3.70 -0.58 5.71
C CYS A 71 -2.76 -1.13 4.64
N GLY A 72 -1.45 -0.93 4.84
CA GLY A 72 -0.42 -1.46 3.96
C GLY A 72 -0.13 -2.95 4.24
N SER A 73 0.30 -3.68 3.23
CA SER A 73 0.61 -5.11 3.37
C SER A 73 1.99 -5.47 2.82
N VAL A 74 2.73 -6.30 3.53
CA VAL A 74 3.95 -6.95 3.04
C VAL A 74 3.64 -8.43 2.84
N VAL A 75 3.48 -8.84 1.59
CA VAL A 75 3.30 -10.25 1.22
C VAL A 75 4.66 -10.93 1.22
N CYS A 76 4.82 -11.98 2.02
CA CYS A 76 6.12 -12.58 2.22
C CYS A 76 6.08 -14.08 2.58
N LEU A 77 7.22 -14.68 2.87
CA LEU A 77 7.33 -16.10 3.24
C LEU A 77 7.17 -16.34 4.75
N ALA A 78 6.54 -15.42 5.48
CA ALA A 78 6.24 -15.62 6.91
C ALA A 78 5.37 -16.87 7.12
N SER A 79 5.46 -17.47 8.31
CA SER A 79 4.60 -18.61 8.66
C SER A 79 3.16 -18.18 8.87
N ASP A 80 2.95 -16.99 9.46
CA ASP A 80 1.65 -16.45 9.83
C ASP A 80 1.57 -14.94 9.54
N ALA A 81 0.36 -14.39 9.59
CA ALA A 81 0.13 -12.97 9.51
C ALA A 81 0.42 -12.29 10.87
N PHE A 82 1.11 -11.16 10.85
CA PHE A 82 1.41 -10.39 12.07
C PHE A 82 1.58 -8.90 11.77
N PRO A 83 1.30 -8.00 12.74
CA PRO A 83 1.48 -6.57 12.55
C PRO A 83 2.97 -6.21 12.51
N LEU A 84 3.38 -5.44 11.48
CA LEU A 84 4.71 -4.81 11.40
C LEU A 84 4.70 -3.44 12.07
N THR A 85 3.61 -2.69 11.88
CA THR A 85 3.30 -1.44 12.58
C THR A 85 1.81 -1.40 12.87
N GLU A 86 1.32 -0.30 13.46
CA GLU A 86 -0.12 -0.07 13.65
C GLU A 86 -0.96 -0.16 12.36
N ASN A 87 -0.36 0.19 11.21
CA ASN A 87 -1.07 0.35 9.94
C ASN A 87 -0.47 -0.51 8.81
N ILE A 88 0.46 -1.41 9.13
CA ILE A 88 1.13 -2.28 8.16
C ILE A 88 1.16 -3.71 8.69
N TRP A 89 0.70 -4.65 7.87
CA TRP A 89 0.67 -6.07 8.19
C TRP A 89 1.63 -6.87 7.32
N SER A 90 2.25 -7.88 7.92
CA SER A 90 2.86 -8.98 7.18
C SER A 90 1.76 -10.00 6.86
N PHE A 91 1.65 -10.42 5.61
CA PHE A 91 0.77 -11.49 5.16
C PHE A 91 1.58 -12.61 4.52
N PRO A 92 1.35 -13.88 4.90
CA PRO A 92 2.06 -14.98 4.30
C PRO A 92 1.52 -15.26 2.89
N VAL A 93 2.42 -15.53 1.93
CA VAL A 93 2.06 -15.75 0.52
C VAL A 93 1.10 -16.93 0.32
N TRP A 94 1.11 -17.91 1.23
CA TRP A 94 0.22 -19.07 1.17
C TRP A 94 -1.23 -18.72 1.50
N ALA A 95 -1.50 -17.56 2.10
CA ALA A 95 -2.85 -17.13 2.50
C ALA A 95 -3.58 -16.31 1.42
N ILE A 96 -3.05 -16.27 0.20
CA ILE A 96 -3.57 -15.50 -0.95
C ILE A 96 -4.00 -16.45 -2.05
#